data_AF-A0A3A4P1L5-F1
#
_entry.id   AF-A0A3A4P1L5-F1
#
_cell.length_a   1.000
_cell.length_b   1.000
_cell.length_c   1.000
_cell.angle_alpha   90.00
_cell.angle_beta   90.00
_cell.angle_gamma   90.00
#
_symmetry.space_group_name_H-M   'P 1'
#
loop_
_entity.id
_entity.type
_entity.pdbx_description
1 polymer ?
#
loop_
_entity_poly.entity_id
_entity_poly.type
_entity_poly.pdbx_seq_one_letter_code
_entity_poly.pdbx_strand_id
1 'polypeptide(L)'
;MAEVPKTIEEIVKFALQLEHDGLKMYREFAERSNDAFGKKTFEGLVEDERHHIELLQKLYGKSGIKEIEEIVSRSKLEPIRQRFKTIFEAAGEEARNRTQADPSDTEAMRIALDFEKKGYNLYNDAYEKAQSGIEKTAFKHLSLMEKHHYELLQETLEYLDDTGNWFMKNEGWMFEGG
;
A
#
# COMPACT_ATOMS: atom_id res chain seq x y z
N MET A 1 -24.57 -12.35 1.80
CA MET A 1 -23.86 -11.26 1.11
C MET A 1 -23.93 -10.05 2.02
N ALA A 2 -22.80 -9.50 2.47
CA ALA A 2 -22.80 -8.28 3.27
C ALA A 2 -23.48 -7.16 2.46
N GLU A 3 -24.36 -6.38 3.09
CA GLU A 3 -25.03 -5.27 2.42
C GLU A 3 -24.00 -4.24 1.94
N VAL A 4 -24.17 -3.73 0.72
CA VAL A 4 -23.33 -2.66 0.18
C VAL A 4 -23.48 -1.42 1.08
N PRO A 5 -22.39 -0.84 1.62
CA PRO A 5 -22.46 0.36 2.44
C PRO A 5 -23.20 1.50 1.72
N LYS A 6 -24.24 2.07 2.35
CA LYS A 6 -25.12 3.08 1.71
C LYS A 6 -24.81 4.49 2.20
N THR A 7 -24.23 4.63 3.38
CA THR A 7 -23.85 5.91 3.99
C THR A 7 -22.33 6.04 4.14
N ILE A 8 -21.83 7.27 4.21
CA ILE A 8 -20.40 7.50 4.47
C ILE A 8 -19.97 6.88 5.80
N GLU A 9 -20.82 6.92 6.83
CA GLU A 9 -20.52 6.31 8.13
C GLU A 9 -20.33 4.78 8.03
N GLU A 10 -21.20 4.09 7.28
CA GLU A 10 -21.05 2.66 7.01
C GLU A 10 -19.80 2.35 6.19
N ILE A 11 -19.47 3.21 5.20
CA ILE A 11 -18.25 3.09 4.40
C ILE A 11 -17.02 3.20 5.31
N VAL A 12 -16.98 4.18 6.22
CA VAL A 12 -15.84 4.36 7.14
C VAL A 12 -15.70 3.16 8.10
N LYS A 13 -16.80 2.61 8.61
CA LYS A 13 -16.75 1.40 9.46
C LYS A 13 -16.23 0.19 8.69
N PHE A 14 -16.70 0.01 7.46
CA PHE A 14 -16.22 -1.06 6.59
C PHE A 14 -14.74 -0.89 6.25
N ALA A 15 -14.31 0.33 5.90
CA ALA A 15 -12.93 0.67 5.63
C ALA A 15 -12.02 0.40 6.84
N LEU A 16 -12.43 0.78 8.05
CA LEU A 16 -11.66 0.46 9.26
C LEU A 16 -11.43 -1.04 9.45
N GLN A 17 -12.44 -1.86 9.15
CA GLN A 17 -12.27 -3.31 9.19
C GLN A 17 -11.32 -3.79 8.09
N LEU A 18 -11.47 -3.24 6.87
CA LEU A 18 -10.59 -3.55 5.75
C LEU A 18 -9.12 -3.27 6.11
N GLU A 19 -8.78 -2.10 6.66
CA GLU A 19 -7.39 -1.78 7.00
C GLU A 19 -6.86 -2.63 8.15
N HIS A 20 -7.72 -3.01 9.10
CA HIS A 20 -7.32 -3.95 10.13
C HIS A 20 -7.00 -5.34 9.56
N ASP A 21 -7.77 -5.79 8.56
CA ASP A 21 -7.53 -7.05 7.87
C ASP A 21 -6.26 -6.97 7.01
N GLY A 22 -6.05 -5.85 6.29
CA GLY A 22 -4.84 -5.56 5.52
C GLY A 22 -3.58 -5.53 6.38
N LEU A 23 -3.63 -4.80 7.51
CA LEU A 23 -2.55 -4.73 8.49
C LEU A 23 -2.16 -6.11 9.02
N LYS A 24 -3.16 -6.97 9.30
CA LYS A 24 -2.91 -8.34 9.76
C LYS A 24 -2.29 -9.18 8.64
N MET A 25 -2.86 -9.12 7.44
CA MET A 25 -2.39 -9.85 6.27
C MET A 25 -0.93 -9.50 5.94
N TYR A 26 -0.58 -8.21 5.89
CA TYR A 26 0.79 -7.79 5.56
C TYR A 26 1.80 -8.17 6.62
N ARG A 27 1.43 -8.19 7.91
CA ARG A 27 2.31 -8.77 8.95
C ARG A 27 2.56 -10.25 8.72
N GLU A 28 1.51 -11.02 8.44
CA GLU A 28 1.65 -12.45 8.18
C GLU A 28 2.51 -12.72 6.93
N PHE A 29 2.37 -11.93 5.88
CA PHE A 29 3.19 -12.03 4.68
C PHE A 29 4.65 -11.64 4.95
N ALA A 30 4.90 -10.53 5.67
CA ALA A 30 6.25 -10.14 6.07
C ALA A 30 6.95 -11.19 6.95
N GLU A 31 6.21 -11.85 7.85
CA GLU A 31 6.74 -12.89 8.73
C GLU A 31 7.09 -14.17 7.99
N ARG A 32 6.31 -14.53 6.96
CA ARG A 32 6.47 -15.78 6.20
C ARG A 32 7.32 -15.64 4.95
N SER A 33 7.64 -14.42 4.53
CA SER A 33 8.36 -14.18 3.30
C SER A 33 9.80 -14.71 3.39
N ASN A 34 10.21 -15.47 2.39
CA ASN A 34 11.57 -15.99 2.26
C ASN A 34 12.49 -15.03 1.48
N ASP A 35 11.91 -13.95 0.94
CA ASP A 35 12.61 -12.95 0.17
C ASP A 35 12.77 -11.64 0.96
N ALA A 36 14.01 -11.20 1.20
CA ALA A 36 14.26 -9.97 1.94
C ALA A 36 13.58 -8.73 1.31
N PHE A 37 13.49 -8.64 -0.02
CA PHE A 37 12.85 -7.51 -0.66
C PHE A 37 11.33 -7.59 -0.52
N GLY A 38 10.73 -8.75 -0.79
CA GLY A 38 9.30 -8.98 -0.58
C GLY A 38 8.88 -8.70 0.87
N LYS A 39 9.64 -9.20 1.83
CA LYS A 39 9.46 -8.90 3.26
C LYS A 39 9.48 -7.40 3.56
N LYS A 40 10.48 -6.67 3.07
CA LYS A 40 10.62 -5.23 3.30
C LYS A 40 9.48 -4.43 2.66
N THR A 41 8.98 -4.87 1.50
CA THR A 41 7.79 -4.29 0.87
C THR A 41 6.57 -4.43 1.79
N PHE A 42 6.30 -5.63 2.32
CA PHE A 42 5.18 -5.84 3.25
C PHE A 42 5.35 -5.08 4.57
N GLU A 43 6.56 -5.01 5.14
CA GLU A 43 6.84 -4.20 6.33
C GLU A 43 6.53 -2.71 6.09
N GLY A 44 6.83 -2.18 4.90
CA GLY A 44 6.46 -0.81 4.52
C GLY A 44 4.95 -0.59 4.47
N LEU A 45 4.20 -1.54 3.89
CA LEU A 45 2.74 -1.50 3.83
C LEU A 45 2.10 -1.56 5.23
N VAL A 46 2.64 -2.38 6.15
CA VAL A 46 2.18 -2.44 7.55
C VAL A 46 2.19 -1.05 8.21
N GLU A 47 3.20 -0.23 7.94
CA GLU A 47 3.27 1.11 8.51
C GLU A 47 2.30 2.09 7.85
N ASP A 48 2.05 1.95 6.55
CA ASP A 48 1.05 2.76 5.85
C ASP A 48 -0.38 2.44 6.29
N GLU A 49 -0.71 1.15 6.49
CA GLU A 49 -2.03 0.73 6.98
C GLU A 49 -2.36 1.32 8.36
N ARG A 50 -1.34 1.51 9.22
CA ARG A 50 -1.55 2.19 10.51
C ARG A 50 -1.98 3.64 10.33
N HIS A 51 -1.41 4.34 9.36
CA HIS A 51 -1.78 5.71 9.05
C HIS A 51 -3.19 5.77 8.43
N HIS A 52 -3.57 4.79 7.62
CA HIS A 52 -4.94 4.68 7.09
C HIS A 52 -5.96 4.52 8.21
N ILE A 53 -5.68 3.61 9.16
CA ILE A 53 -6.52 3.42 10.37
C ILE A 53 -6.62 4.71 11.19
N GLU A 54 -5.50 5.41 11.43
CA GLU A 54 -5.51 6.69 12.15
C GLU A 54 -6.42 7.72 11.46
N LEU A 55 -6.27 7.86 10.13
CA LEU A 55 -7.06 8.79 9.33
C LEU A 55 -8.55 8.45 9.38
N LEU A 56 -8.92 7.18 9.20
CA LEU A 56 -10.30 6.72 9.24
C LEU A 56 -10.91 6.87 10.64
N GLN A 57 -10.14 6.64 11.71
CA GLN A 57 -10.61 6.86 13.08
C GLN A 57 -10.92 8.33 13.35
N LYS A 58 -10.09 9.26 12.85
CA LYS A 58 -10.37 10.70 12.93
C LYS A 58 -11.59 11.11 12.13
N LEU A 59 -11.74 10.55 10.93
CA LEU A 59 -12.92 10.80 10.10
C LEU A 59 -14.19 10.28 10.80
N TYR A 60 -14.15 9.08 11.37
CA TYR A 60 -15.26 8.50 12.14
C TYR A 60 -15.60 9.33 13.40
N GLY A 61 -14.56 9.82 14.09
CA GLY A 61 -14.68 10.70 15.25
C GLY A 61 -15.17 12.12 14.93
N LYS A 62 -15.44 12.43 13.66
CA LYS A 62 -15.89 13.75 13.18
C LYS A 62 -14.91 14.88 13.51
N SER A 63 -13.61 14.59 13.45
CA SER A 63 -12.55 15.59 13.59
C SER A 63 -12.66 16.69 12.53
N GLY A 64 -12.10 17.87 12.85
CA GLY A 64 -12.08 19.00 11.93
C GLY A 64 -11.08 18.83 10.79
N ILE A 65 -11.23 19.63 9.73
CA ILE A 65 -10.37 19.57 8.52
C ILE A 65 -8.87 19.67 8.84
N LYS A 66 -8.48 20.49 9.83
CA LYS A 66 -7.06 20.69 10.19
C LYS A 66 -6.39 19.41 10.68
N GLU A 67 -7.08 18.61 11.50
CA GLU A 67 -6.53 17.34 11.98
C GLU A 67 -6.36 16.32 10.85
N ILE A 68 -7.31 16.31 9.91
CA ILE A 68 -7.26 15.45 8.72
C ILE A 68 -6.11 15.87 7.80
N GLU A 69 -5.95 17.16 7.52
CA GLU A 69 -4.84 17.69 6.72
C GLU A 69 -3.48 17.45 7.39
N GLU A 70 -3.40 17.50 8.72
CA GLU A 70 -2.18 17.17 9.45
C GLU A 70 -1.78 15.70 9.28
N ILE A 71 -2.73 14.76 9.34
CA ILE A 71 -2.44 13.35 9.07
C ILE A 71 -2.02 13.13 7.61
N VAL A 72 -2.79 13.69 6.68
CA VAL A 72 -2.50 13.59 5.23
C VAL A 72 -1.12 14.14 4.90
N SER A 73 -0.72 15.27 5.49
CA SER A 73 0.59 15.88 5.23
C SER A 73 1.78 15.12 5.84
N ARG A 74 1.55 14.32 6.89
CA ARG A 74 2.57 13.41 7.44
C ARG A 74 2.74 12.14 6.62
N SER A 75 1.70 11.73 5.90
CA SER A 75 1.74 10.58 5.00
C SER A 75 2.64 10.87 3.79
N LYS A 76 3.61 9.99 3.52
CA LYS A 76 4.52 10.16 2.38
C LYS A 76 3.96 9.49 1.12
N LEU A 77 3.41 10.29 0.22
CA LEU A 77 3.17 9.88 -1.17
C LEU A 77 4.43 10.14 -2.00
N GLU A 78 5.44 9.30 -1.81
CA GLU A 78 6.68 9.39 -2.59
C GLU A 78 6.57 8.67 -3.94
N PRO A 79 7.34 9.07 -4.96
CA PRO A 79 7.34 8.38 -6.25
C PRO A 79 7.69 6.90 -6.10
N ILE A 80 6.99 6.02 -6.82
CA ILE A 80 7.19 4.56 -6.76
C ILE A 80 8.66 4.16 -6.92
N ARG A 81 9.38 4.81 -7.84
CA ARG A 81 10.82 4.55 -8.05
C ARG A 81 11.65 4.78 -6.80
N GLN A 82 11.37 5.88 -6.10
CA GLN A 82 12.08 6.25 -4.89
C GLN A 82 11.76 5.27 -3.75
N ARG A 83 10.47 4.97 -3.55
CA ARG A 83 10.02 3.99 -2.55
C ARG A 83 10.65 2.63 -2.78
N PHE A 84 10.58 2.14 -4.02
CA PHE A 84 11.20 0.88 -4.44
C PHE A 84 12.69 0.86 -4.13
N LYS A 85 13.42 1.91 -4.51
CA LYS A 85 14.86 2.03 -4.24
C LYS A 85 15.17 2.00 -2.75
N THR A 86 14.43 2.74 -1.92
CA THR A 86 14.64 2.75 -0.47
C THR A 86 14.39 1.38 0.16
N ILE A 87 13.33 0.69 -0.25
CA ILE A 87 13.03 -0.69 0.21
C ILE A 87 14.13 -1.65 -0.26
N PHE A 88 14.58 -1.51 -1.50
CA PHE A 88 15.63 -2.34 -2.08
C PHE A 88 16.97 -2.16 -1.36
N GLU A 89 17.35 -0.92 -1.06
CA GLU A 89 18.53 -0.59 -0.26
C GLU A 89 18.43 -1.17 1.16
N ALA A 90 17.25 -1.09 1.78
CA ALA A 90 16.98 -1.65 3.10
C ALA A 90 17.00 -3.19 3.12
N ALA A 91 16.64 -3.84 2.02
CA ALA A 91 16.74 -5.30 1.84
C ALA A 91 18.20 -5.76 1.63
N GLY A 92 19.09 -4.87 1.19
CA GLY A 92 20.54 -5.07 1.24
C GLY A 92 21.07 -6.12 0.27
N GLU A 93 22.12 -6.83 0.69
CA GLU A 93 22.83 -7.79 -0.17
C GLU A 93 21.99 -9.02 -0.53
N GLU A 94 21.05 -9.42 0.33
CA GLU A 94 20.17 -10.56 0.07
C GLU A 94 19.28 -10.31 -1.15
N ALA A 95 18.75 -9.09 -1.29
CA ALA A 95 18.01 -8.71 -2.48
C ALA A 95 18.91 -8.69 -3.74
N ARG A 96 20.14 -8.19 -3.62
CA ARG A 96 21.10 -8.09 -4.75
C ARG A 96 21.61 -9.43 -5.27
N ASN A 97 21.78 -10.40 -4.37
CA ASN A 97 22.33 -11.72 -4.71
C ASN A 97 21.25 -12.77 -5.01
N ARG A 98 19.98 -12.35 -5.02
CA ARG A 98 18.84 -13.20 -5.32
C ARG A 98 18.92 -13.74 -6.75
N THR A 99 18.58 -15.02 -6.91
CA THR A 99 18.55 -15.70 -8.21
C THR A 99 17.15 -16.16 -8.61
N GLN A 100 16.29 -16.49 -7.64
CA GLN A 100 14.90 -16.87 -7.86
C GLN A 100 14.08 -16.58 -6.58
N ALA A 101 12.82 -16.18 -6.72
CA ALA A 101 11.88 -16.04 -5.61
C ALA A 101 11.20 -17.38 -5.26
N ASP A 102 10.76 -17.52 -4.01
CA ASP A 102 9.88 -18.62 -3.61
C ASP A 102 8.49 -18.44 -4.26
N PRO A 103 7.87 -19.48 -4.84
CA PRO A 103 6.50 -19.41 -5.31
C PRO A 103 5.51 -18.85 -4.28
N SER A 104 5.72 -19.08 -2.98
CA SER A 104 4.86 -18.51 -1.95
C SER A 104 4.98 -16.99 -1.82
N ASP A 105 6.16 -16.42 -2.08
CA ASP A 105 6.37 -14.96 -2.05
C ASP A 105 5.63 -14.28 -3.21
N THR A 106 5.73 -14.85 -4.41
CA THR A 106 5.02 -14.30 -5.58
C THR A 106 3.50 -14.46 -5.46
N GLU A 107 3.01 -15.55 -4.86
CA GLU A 107 1.58 -15.72 -4.59
C GLU A 107 1.07 -14.70 -3.55
N ALA A 108 1.84 -14.45 -2.48
CA ALA A 108 1.49 -13.41 -1.49
C ALA A 108 1.37 -12.03 -2.13
N MET A 109 2.26 -11.68 -3.06
CA MET A 109 2.17 -10.43 -3.84
C MET A 109 0.91 -10.36 -4.69
N ARG A 110 0.49 -11.46 -5.33
CA ARG A 110 -0.75 -11.49 -6.13
C ARG A 110 -1.99 -11.29 -5.28
N ILE A 111 -2.04 -11.94 -4.10
CA ILE A 111 -3.12 -11.75 -3.14
C ILE A 111 -3.18 -10.29 -2.66
N ALA A 112 -2.01 -9.70 -2.36
CA ALA A 112 -1.90 -8.30 -1.96
C ALA A 112 -2.38 -7.34 -3.05
N LEU A 113 -2.01 -7.56 -4.32
CA LEU A 113 -2.49 -6.76 -5.46
C LEU A 113 -4.02 -6.75 -5.58
N ASP A 114 -4.65 -7.90 -5.42
CA ASP A 114 -6.11 -8.00 -5.44
C ASP A 114 -6.76 -7.32 -4.24
N PHE A 115 -6.08 -7.31 -3.09
CA PHE A 115 -6.51 -6.61 -1.89
C PHE A 115 -6.45 -5.09 -2.09
N GLU A 116 -5.31 -4.56 -2.52
CA GLU A 116 -5.10 -3.13 -2.80
C GLU A 116 -6.08 -2.60 -3.84
N LYS A 117 -6.34 -3.37 -4.89
CA LYS A 117 -7.33 -3.00 -5.91
C LYS A 117 -8.73 -2.84 -5.31
N LYS A 118 -9.11 -3.66 -4.33
CA LYS A 118 -10.40 -3.54 -3.62
C LYS A 118 -10.43 -2.29 -2.74
N GLY A 119 -9.34 -2.02 -2.01
CA GLY A 119 -9.18 -0.78 -1.22
C GLY A 119 -9.30 0.46 -2.09
N TYR A 120 -8.55 0.52 -3.19
CA TYR A 120 -8.60 1.60 -4.18
C TYR A 120 -10.03 1.88 -4.67
N ASN A 121 -10.74 0.84 -5.10
CA ASN A 121 -12.11 0.98 -5.59
C ASN A 121 -13.05 1.47 -4.50
N LEU A 122 -12.94 0.93 -3.28
CA LEU A 122 -13.74 1.37 -2.13
C LEU A 122 -13.55 2.87 -1.87
N TYR A 123 -12.31 3.34 -1.82
CA TYR A 123 -12.01 4.73 -1.52
C TYR A 123 -12.33 5.68 -2.65
N ASN A 124 -12.15 5.27 -3.90
CA ASN A 124 -12.57 6.06 -5.04
C ASN A 124 -14.11 6.24 -5.04
N ASP A 125 -14.86 5.16 -4.83
CA ASP A 125 -16.33 5.23 -4.70
C ASP A 125 -16.78 6.09 -3.52
N ALA A 126 -16.07 6.01 -2.38
CA ALA A 126 -16.34 6.83 -1.21
C ALA A 126 -16.07 8.32 -1.48
N TYR A 127 -14.99 8.64 -2.18
CA TYR A 127 -14.64 9.99 -2.62
C TYR A 127 -15.71 10.59 -3.53
N GLU A 128 -16.24 9.82 -4.48
CA GLU A 128 -17.30 10.26 -5.39
C GLU A 128 -18.62 10.56 -4.65
N LYS A 129 -18.94 9.77 -3.62
CA LYS A 129 -20.16 9.93 -2.81
C LYS A 129 -20.04 11.00 -1.74
N ALA A 130 -18.82 11.32 -1.31
CA ALA A 130 -18.55 12.28 -0.24
C ALA A 130 -19.12 13.67 -0.56
N GLN A 131 -19.77 14.28 0.43
CA GLN A 131 -20.40 15.60 0.29
C GLN A 131 -19.57 16.69 0.97
N SER A 132 -18.88 16.34 2.08
CA SER A 132 -18.03 17.30 2.78
C SER A 132 -16.62 17.36 2.19
N GLY A 133 -15.97 18.52 2.31
CA GLY A 133 -14.56 18.68 1.95
C GLY A 133 -13.63 17.78 2.78
N ILE A 134 -14.00 17.51 4.04
CA ILE A 134 -13.22 16.66 4.96
C ILE A 134 -13.18 15.22 4.45
N GLU A 135 -14.35 14.63 4.17
CA GLU A 135 -14.46 13.28 3.63
C GLU A 135 -13.75 13.17 2.26
N LYS A 136 -13.93 14.18 1.40
CA LYS A 136 -13.26 14.21 0.09
C LYS A 136 -11.74 14.23 0.21
N THR A 137 -11.19 15.01 1.14
CA THR A 137 -9.74 15.05 1.38
C THR A 137 -9.24 13.70 1.85
N ALA A 138 -9.91 13.08 2.83
CA ALA A 138 -9.50 11.80 3.38
C ALA A 138 -9.58 10.65 2.34
N PHE A 139 -10.71 10.48 1.65
CA PHE A 139 -10.88 9.39 0.68
C PHE A 139 -10.05 9.58 -0.59
N LYS A 140 -9.81 10.81 -1.01
CA LYS A 140 -8.86 11.08 -2.09
C LYS A 140 -7.44 10.66 -1.69
N HIS A 141 -7.03 10.96 -0.46
CA HIS A 141 -5.72 10.55 0.03
C HIS A 141 -5.59 9.01 0.09
N LEU A 142 -6.55 8.33 0.72
CA LEU A 142 -6.57 6.87 0.82
C LEU A 142 -6.55 6.19 -0.55
N SER A 143 -7.41 6.62 -1.49
CA SER A 143 -7.39 6.07 -2.86
C SER A 143 -6.06 6.28 -3.57
N LEU A 144 -5.37 7.41 -3.36
CA LEU A 144 -4.04 7.61 -3.93
C LEU A 144 -2.99 6.71 -3.28
N MET A 145 -3.09 6.45 -1.97
CA MET A 145 -2.19 5.54 -1.26
C MET A 145 -2.36 4.09 -1.75
N GLU A 146 -3.59 3.56 -1.83
CA GLU A 146 -3.81 2.17 -2.30
C GLU A 146 -3.39 1.98 -3.75
N LYS A 147 -3.54 3.03 -4.58
CA LYS A 147 -3.00 3.00 -5.92
C LYS A 147 -1.47 2.88 -5.90
N HIS A 148 -0.78 3.63 -5.04
CA HIS A 148 0.67 3.52 -4.90
C HIS A 148 1.11 2.18 -4.33
N HIS A 149 0.36 1.61 -3.38
CA HIS A 149 0.61 0.27 -2.86
C HIS A 149 0.51 -0.77 -3.96
N TYR A 150 -0.55 -0.73 -4.77
CA TYR A 150 -0.73 -1.59 -5.93
C TYR A 150 0.46 -1.48 -6.91
N GLU A 151 0.85 -0.26 -7.27
CA GLU A 151 1.97 -0.03 -8.20
C GLU A 151 3.30 -0.55 -7.63
N LEU A 152 3.56 -0.36 -6.33
CA LEU A 152 4.75 -0.88 -5.66
C LEU A 152 4.77 -2.41 -5.61
N LEU A 153 3.64 -3.03 -5.26
CA LEU A 153 3.50 -4.49 -5.24
C LEU A 153 3.65 -5.08 -6.63
N GLN A 154 3.14 -4.41 -7.67
CA GLN A 154 3.27 -4.84 -9.05
C GLN A 154 4.73 -4.81 -9.48
N GLU A 155 5.44 -3.70 -9.22
CA GLU A 155 6.87 -3.58 -9.53
C GLU A 155 7.69 -4.61 -8.74
N THR A 156 7.32 -4.84 -7.47
CA THR A 156 7.96 -5.85 -6.63
C THR A 156 7.76 -7.25 -7.22
N LEU A 157 6.54 -7.61 -7.61
CA LEU A 157 6.24 -8.89 -8.23
C LEU A 157 6.98 -9.09 -9.55
N GLU A 158 7.04 -8.07 -10.42
CA GLU A 158 7.81 -8.13 -11.68
C GLU A 158 9.30 -8.43 -11.39
N TYR A 159 9.84 -7.80 -10.35
CA TYR A 159 11.21 -8.04 -9.92
C TYR A 159 11.43 -9.42 -9.27
N LEU A 160 10.45 -9.93 -8.50
CA LEU A 160 10.50 -11.29 -7.92
C LEU A 160 10.43 -12.38 -9.00
N ASP A 161 9.57 -12.18 -10.01
CA ASP A 161 9.26 -13.17 -11.05
C ASP A 161 10.42 -13.34 -12.05
N ASP A 162 11.05 -12.21 -12.44
CA ASP A 162 12.17 -12.22 -13.38
C ASP A 162 13.20 -11.12 -13.07
N THR A 163 13.97 -11.33 -12.02
CA THR A 163 15.00 -10.40 -11.55
C THR A 163 15.98 -9.97 -12.66
N GLY A 164 16.40 -10.90 -13.53
CA GLY A 164 17.36 -10.64 -14.59
C GLY A 164 16.82 -9.69 -15.66
N ASN A 165 15.64 -10.00 -16.20
CA ASN A 165 15.01 -9.13 -17.20
C ASN A 165 14.53 -7.81 -16.58
N TRP A 166 14.13 -7.81 -15.30
CA TRP A 166 13.77 -6.58 -14.60
C TRP A 166 14.93 -5.60 -14.55
N PHE A 167 16.15 -6.06 -14.20
CA PHE A 167 17.33 -5.20 -14.22
C PHE A 167 17.60 -4.68 -15.63
N MET A 168 17.59 -5.52 -16.66
CA MET A 168 17.82 -5.07 -18.04
C MET A 168 16.82 -3.99 -18.50
N LYS A 169 15.53 -4.14 -18.16
CA LYS A 169 14.47 -3.17 -18.49
C LYS A 169 14.62 -1.87 -17.70
N ASN A 170 15.09 -1.96 -16.46
CA ASN A 170 15.14 -0.87 -15.50
C ASN A 170 16.57 -0.41 -15.15
N GLU A 171 17.56 -0.73 -16.00
CA GLU A 171 18.99 -0.42 -15.77
C GLU A 171 19.19 1.06 -15.41
N GLY A 172 18.46 1.98 -16.03
CA GLY A 172 18.52 3.42 -15.69
C GLY A 172 17.98 3.82 -14.31
N TRP A 173 17.12 3.01 -13.68
CA TRP A 173 16.50 3.35 -12.38
C TRP A 173 17.46 3.16 -11.20
N MET A 174 18.41 2.23 -11.34
CA MET A 174 19.35 1.86 -10.28
C MET A 174 20.70 2.58 -10.39
N PHE A 175 21.05 3.06 -11.59
CA PHE A 175 22.38 3.65 -11.89
C PHE A 175 22.41 5.18 -12.08
N GLU A 176 21.26 5.88 -12.10
CA GLU A 176 21.25 7.34 -11.99
C GLU A 176 21.40 7.76 -10.51
N GLY A 177 22.65 7.84 -10.05
CA GLY A 177 22.97 8.24 -8.68
C GLY A 177 24.45 8.10 -8.35
N GLY A 178 25.32 8.59 -9.25
CA GLY A 178 26.70 8.96 -8.93
C GLY A 178 26.79 10.45 -8.65
#